data_AF-W1XRS0-F1
#
_entry.id   AF-W1XRS0-F1
#
_cell.length_a   1.000
_cell.length_b   1.000
_cell.length_c   1.000
_cell.angle_alpha   90.00
_cell.angle_beta   90.00
_cell.angle_gamma   90.00
#
_symmetry.space_group_name_H-M   'P 1'
#
loop_
_entity.id
_entity.type
_entity.pdbx_description
1 polymer ?
#
loop_
_entity_poly.entity_id
_entity_poly.type
_entity_poly.pdbx_seq_one_letter_code
_entity_poly.pdbx_strand_id
1 'polypeptide(L)'
;SSPAIHSKSRPVRSFKEHYWLHNVKLPLLGIGGTARNIAKIDQRKLSYPITKLHNYELPYHRFHEILEDVKGKSLEARKKISGLSSERADIIIAGLTIVDELFNY
;
A
#
# COMPACT_ATOMS: atom_id res chain seq x y z
N SER A 1 -26.08 -0.40 -41.15
CA SER A 1 -26.35 0.33 -39.89
C SER A 1 -25.72 -0.45 -38.75
N SER A 2 -24.60 0.03 -38.20
CA SER A 2 -23.81 -0.71 -37.19
C SER A 2 -24.38 -0.50 -35.78
N PRO A 3 -24.46 -1.51 -34.90
CA PRO A 3 -24.96 -1.32 -33.55
C PRO A 3 -23.89 -0.71 -32.64
N ALA A 4 -24.30 0.30 -31.87
CA ALA A 4 -23.48 1.00 -30.89
C ALA A 4 -23.02 0.06 -29.76
N ILE A 5 -21.71 -0.02 -29.56
CA ILE A 5 -21.09 -0.73 -28.45
C ILE A 5 -21.28 0.12 -27.19
N HIS A 6 -22.27 -0.24 -26.37
CA HIS A 6 -22.40 0.30 -25.02
C HIS A 6 -21.23 -0.18 -24.15
N SER A 7 -20.21 0.65 -24.00
CA SER A 7 -19.20 0.52 -22.96
C SER A 7 -19.85 0.77 -21.60
N LYS A 8 -20.34 -0.28 -20.94
CA LYS A 8 -20.71 -0.19 -19.52
C LYS A 8 -19.40 -0.15 -18.71
N SER A 9 -18.93 1.06 -18.39
CA SER A 9 -17.91 1.26 -17.36
C SER A 9 -18.38 0.63 -16.05
N ARG A 10 -17.73 -0.46 -15.64
CA ARG A 10 -17.97 -1.08 -14.33
C ARG A 10 -17.62 -0.02 -13.27
N PRO A 11 -18.54 0.32 -12.34
CA PRO A 11 -18.17 1.17 -11.23
C PRO A 11 -17.12 0.44 -10.40
N VAL A 12 -15.96 1.06 -10.24
CA VAL A 12 -14.99 0.67 -9.21
C VAL A 12 -15.72 0.93 -7.88
N ARG A 13 -16.19 -0.14 -7.21
CA ARG A 13 -16.93 0.00 -5.96
C ARG A 13 -16.04 0.69 -4.93
N SER A 14 -16.47 1.84 -4.45
CA SER A 14 -15.79 2.59 -3.40
C SER A 14 -15.97 1.89 -2.05
N PHE A 15 -15.00 2.02 -1.14
CA PHE A 15 -15.10 1.51 0.23
C PHE A 15 -16.34 2.05 0.99
N LYS A 16 -16.91 3.19 0.53
CA LYS A 16 -18.14 3.83 1.05
C LYS A 16 -19.39 2.95 1.06
N GLU A 17 -19.43 1.91 0.25
CA GLU A 17 -20.60 1.03 0.15
C GLU A 17 -20.63 -0.05 1.24
N HIS A 18 -19.58 -0.16 2.07
CA HIS A 18 -19.37 -1.24 3.03
C HIS A 18 -19.45 -0.72 4.48
N TYR A 19 -20.66 -0.49 4.97
CA TYR A 19 -20.92 0.04 6.32
C TYR A 19 -20.28 -0.78 7.46
N TRP A 20 -19.99 -2.06 7.25
CA TRP A 20 -19.32 -2.91 8.24
C TRP A 20 -17.85 -2.52 8.48
N LEU A 21 -17.25 -1.73 7.58
CA LEU A 21 -15.90 -1.19 7.75
C LEU A 21 -15.88 0.11 8.58
N HIS A 22 -17.03 0.76 8.80
CA HIS A 22 -17.06 2.05 9.48
C HIS A 22 -16.75 1.88 10.97
N ASN A 23 -15.84 2.73 11.49
CA ASN A 23 -15.57 2.87 12.92
C ASN A 23 -14.98 1.60 13.58
N VAL A 24 -14.36 0.73 12.78
CA VAL A 24 -13.72 -0.50 13.25
C VAL A 24 -12.33 -0.15 13.80
N LYS A 25 -12.17 -0.15 15.13
CA LYS A 25 -10.88 0.09 15.79
C LYS A 25 -10.04 -1.19 15.91
N LEU A 26 -9.85 -1.90 14.80
CA LEU A 26 -9.02 -3.11 14.75
C LEU A 26 -7.72 -2.83 14.01
N PRO A 27 -6.62 -3.53 14.36
CA PRO A 27 -5.38 -3.42 13.60
C PRO A 27 -5.58 -3.92 12.17
N LEU A 28 -4.96 -3.22 11.22
CA LEU A 28 -4.96 -3.64 9.83
C LEU A 28 -3.98 -4.82 9.62
N LEU A 29 -4.51 -6.00 9.30
CA LEU A 29 -3.70 -7.17 8.99
C LEU A 29 -3.36 -7.24 7.50
N GLY A 30 -2.20 -6.70 7.14
CA GLY A 30 -1.71 -6.73 5.76
C GLY A 30 -1.11 -8.09 5.37
N ILE A 31 -1.72 -8.78 4.40
CA ILE A 31 -1.22 -10.04 3.83
C ILE A 31 -0.83 -9.82 2.36
N GLY A 32 0.26 -10.45 1.91
CA GLY A 32 0.68 -10.47 0.51
C GLY A 32 1.86 -9.54 0.18
N GLY A 33 2.10 -9.35 -1.12
CA GLY A 33 3.32 -8.72 -1.62
C GLY A 33 3.49 -7.25 -1.25
N THR A 34 2.41 -6.46 -1.28
CA THR A 34 2.45 -5.03 -0.93
C THR A 34 2.79 -4.83 0.54
N ALA A 35 2.05 -5.48 1.44
CA ALA A 35 2.32 -5.45 2.88
C ALA A 35 3.76 -5.86 3.21
N ARG A 36 4.28 -6.91 2.55
CA ARG A 36 5.67 -7.34 2.73
C ARG A 36 6.70 -6.30 2.25
N ASN A 37 6.44 -5.59 1.15
CA ASN A 37 7.37 -4.53 0.70
C ASN A 37 7.38 -3.37 1.69
N ILE A 38 6.21 -2.93 2.15
CA ILE A 38 6.09 -1.85 3.15
C ILE A 38 6.88 -2.21 4.42
N ALA A 39 6.64 -3.41 4.96
CA ALA A 39 7.34 -3.88 6.15
C ALA A 39 8.85 -4.00 5.94
N LYS A 40 9.31 -4.44 4.76
CA LYS A 40 10.75 -4.51 4.45
C LYS A 40 11.39 -3.14 4.35
N ILE A 41 10.75 -2.15 3.72
CA ILE A 41 11.25 -0.78 3.63
C ILE A 41 11.50 -0.25 5.05
N ASP A 42 10.50 -0.42 5.89
CA ASP A 42 10.52 0.02 7.28
C ASP A 42 11.58 -0.69 8.13
N GLN A 43 11.67 -2.03 8.03
CA GLN A 43 12.71 -2.82 8.70
C GLN A 43 14.11 -2.39 8.28
N ARG A 44 14.34 -2.15 6.99
CA ARG A 44 15.64 -1.73 6.47
C ARG A 44 16.00 -0.32 6.93
N LYS A 45 15.03 0.60 6.98
CA LYS A 45 15.21 1.96 7.51
C LYS A 45 15.68 1.94 8.97
N LEU A 46 15.15 1.03 9.80
CA LEU A 46 15.56 0.89 11.20
C LEU A 46 16.79 0.00 11.42
N SER A 47 17.37 -0.60 10.38
CA SER A 47 18.38 -1.65 10.52
C SER A 47 17.93 -2.74 11.50
N TYR A 48 16.67 -3.15 11.39
CA TYR A 48 16.02 -4.03 12.36
C TYR A 48 16.76 -5.37 12.47
N PRO A 49 17.12 -5.84 13.68
CA PRO A 49 18.01 -6.98 13.85
C PRO A 49 17.36 -8.32 13.49
N ILE A 50 16.03 -8.39 13.46
CA ILE A 50 15.27 -9.62 13.15
C ILE A 50 14.76 -9.56 11.72
N THR A 51 15.22 -10.50 10.88
CA THR A 51 14.87 -10.55 9.45
C THR A 51 13.52 -11.22 9.14
N LYS A 52 12.89 -11.85 10.14
CA LYS A 52 11.57 -12.47 9.98
C LYS A 52 10.47 -11.40 10.00
N LEU A 53 9.53 -11.51 9.06
CA LEU A 53 8.38 -10.61 8.89
C LEU A 53 7.11 -11.08 9.62
N HIS A 54 7.09 -12.31 10.12
CA HIS A 54 5.95 -12.80 10.90
C HIS A 54 5.78 -11.92 12.14
N ASN A 55 4.54 -11.46 12.38
CA ASN A 55 4.21 -10.55 13.49
C ASN A 55 4.93 -9.19 13.45
N TYR A 56 5.38 -8.74 12.27
CA TYR A 56 5.93 -7.39 12.16
C TYR A 56 4.83 -6.34 12.31
N GLU A 57 4.97 -5.49 13.32
CA GLU A 57 4.06 -4.38 13.57
C GLU A 57 4.63 -3.08 13.01
N LEU A 58 3.80 -2.37 12.25
CA LEU A 58 4.13 -1.09 11.66
C LEU A 58 3.15 -0.02 12.17
N PRO A 59 3.61 0.91 13.04
CA PRO A 59 2.80 2.04 13.46
C PRO A 59 2.42 2.96 12.30
N TYR A 60 1.22 3.56 12.36
CA TYR A 60 0.71 4.44 11.30
C TYR A 60 1.65 5.60 10.95
N HIS A 61 2.28 6.26 11.94
CA HIS A 61 3.18 7.39 11.67
C HIS A 61 4.38 6.99 10.78
N ARG A 62 4.96 5.81 11.01
CA ARG A 62 6.06 5.28 10.19
C ARG A 62 5.60 4.82 8.82
N PHE A 63 4.42 4.22 8.74
CA PHE A 63 3.79 3.94 7.46
C PHE A 63 3.61 5.22 6.63
N HIS A 64 3.11 6.29 7.26
CA HIS A 64 2.89 7.58 6.60
C HIS A 64 4.23 8.22 6.16
N GLU A 65 5.30 8.12 6.96
CA GLU A 65 6.64 8.53 6.52
C GLU A 65 7.10 7.79 5.26
N ILE A 66 6.83 6.48 5.16
CA ILE A 66 7.16 5.68 3.97
C ILE A 66 6.35 6.15 2.77
N LEU A 67 5.05 6.39 2.96
CA LEU A 67 4.18 6.88 1.89
C LEU A 67 4.69 8.20 1.30
N GLU A 68 5.00 9.18 2.15
CA GLU A 68 5.47 10.48 1.70
C GLU A 68 6.88 10.41 1.09
N ASP A 69 7.77 9.58 1.64
CA ASP A 69 9.11 9.35 1.07
C ASP A 69 9.06 8.74 -0.34
N VAL A 70 8.14 7.79 -0.55
CA VAL A 70 7.95 7.07 -1.82
C VAL A 70 7.25 7.97 -2.85
N LYS A 71 6.23 8.74 -2.45
CA LYS A 71 5.55 9.72 -3.32
C LYS A 71 6.50 10.79 -3.86
N GLY A 72 7.43 11.26 -3.03
CA GLY A 72 8.41 12.29 -3.40
C GLY A 72 9.51 11.80 -4.36
N LYS A 73 9.56 10.52 -4.72
CA LYS A 73 10.63 9.92 -5.53
C LYS A 73 10.21 9.58 -6.95
N SER A 74 11.11 9.87 -7.90
CA SER A 74 11.01 9.34 -9.27
C SER A 74 11.03 7.81 -9.27
N LEU A 75 10.58 7.19 -10.37
CA LEU A 75 10.61 5.73 -10.51
C LEU A 75 12.04 5.17 -10.30
N GLU A 76 13.05 5.81 -10.90
CA GLU A 76 14.45 5.39 -10.77
C GLU A 76 14.98 5.54 -9.34
N ALA A 77 14.52 6.56 -8.60
CA ALA A 77 14.84 6.69 -7.18
C ALA A 77 14.11 5.63 -6.33
N ARG A 78 12.85 5.31 -6.65
CA ARG A 78 12.07 4.26 -5.98
C ARG A 78 12.71 2.88 -6.14
N LYS A 79 13.24 2.54 -7.31
CA LYS A 79 13.98 1.28 -7.55
C LYS A 79 15.19 1.09 -6.63
N LYS A 80 15.70 2.18 -6.03
CA LYS A 80 16.86 2.17 -5.12
C LYS A 80 16.47 2.14 -3.64
N ILE A 81 15.17 2.19 -3.31
CA ILE A 81 14.72 2.13 -1.92
C ILE A 81 15.01 0.74 -1.35
N SER A 82 15.80 0.69 -0.28
CA SER A 82 16.12 -0.56 0.39
C SER A 82 14.85 -1.23 0.93
N GLY A 83 14.68 -2.53 0.64
CA GLY A 83 13.49 -3.29 1.04
C GLY A 83 12.34 -3.29 0.02
N LEU A 84 12.37 -2.41 -0.98
CA LEU A 84 11.43 -2.41 -2.10
C LEU A 84 12.01 -3.21 -3.28
N SER A 85 11.23 -4.15 -3.82
CA SER A 85 11.59 -4.80 -5.09
C SER A 85 11.54 -3.80 -6.25
N SER A 86 12.55 -3.81 -7.12
CA SER A 86 12.62 -2.95 -8.31
C SER A 86 11.43 -3.14 -9.25
N GLU A 87 10.94 -4.38 -9.40
CA GLU A 87 9.75 -4.73 -10.19
C GLU A 87 8.43 -4.20 -9.62
N ARG A 88 8.46 -3.70 -8.38
CA ARG A 88 7.28 -3.14 -7.70
C ARG A 88 7.35 -1.64 -7.57
N ALA A 89 8.45 -1.01 -7.97
CA ALA A 89 8.70 0.42 -7.79
C ALA A 89 7.71 1.31 -8.56
N ASP A 90 7.13 0.81 -9.66
CA ASP A 90 6.11 1.48 -10.45
C ASP A 90 4.73 1.48 -9.76
N ILE A 91 4.33 0.33 -9.18
CA ILE A 91 3.01 0.13 -8.59
C ILE A 91 2.94 0.37 -7.07
N ILE A 92 4.06 0.53 -6.38
CA ILE A 92 4.09 0.63 -4.91
C ILE A 92 3.28 1.81 -4.37
N ILE A 93 3.25 2.94 -5.10
CA ILE A 93 2.46 4.12 -4.70
C ILE A 93 0.98 3.76 -4.60
N ALA A 94 0.43 3.08 -5.62
CA ALA A 94 -0.96 2.64 -5.59
C ALA A 94 -1.25 1.71 -4.41
N GLY A 95 -0.32 0.80 -4.11
CA GLY A 95 -0.42 -0.10 -2.96
C GLY A 95 -0.43 0.64 -1.62
N LEU A 96 0.46 1.63 -1.44
CA LEU A 96 0.50 2.47 -0.24
C LEU A 96 -0.77 3.32 -0.11
N THR A 97 -1.24 3.95 -1.18
CA THR A 97 -2.47 4.76 -1.15
C THR A 97 -3.70 3.96 -0.73
N ILE A 98 -3.83 2.70 -1.18
CA ILE A 98 -4.95 1.83 -0.76
C ILE A 98 -4.86 1.54 0.74
N VAL A 99 -3.65 1.28 1.26
CA VAL A 99 -3.45 1.03 2.69
C VAL A 99 -3.72 2.27 3.53
N ASP A 100 -3.34 3.46 3.04
CA ASP A 100 -3.62 4.73 3.71
C ASP A 100 -5.12 5.03 3.78
N GLU A 101 -5.87 4.78 2.69
CA GLU A 101 -7.33 4.89 2.70
C GLU A 101 -7.97 3.95 3.74
N LEU A 102 -7.44 2.73 3.90
CA LEU A 102 -7.91 1.78 4.91
C LEU A 102 -7.59 2.22 6.36
N PHE A 103 -6.51 2.98 6.58
CA PHE A 103 -6.21 3.55 7.90
C PHE A 103 -7.14 4.71 8.28
N ASN A 104 -7.67 5.41 7.28
CA ASN A 104 -8.52 6.59 7.45
C ASN A 104 -10.03 6.25 7.45
N TYR A 105 -10.39 4.97 7.42
CA TYR A 105 -11.76 4.43 7.41
C TYR A 105 -12.20 3.90 8.78
#